data_AF-A0A966VG32-F1
#
_entry.id   AF-A0A966VG32-F1
#
_cell.length_a   1.000
_cell.length_b   1.000
_cell.length_c   1.000
_cell.angle_alpha   90.00
_cell.angle_beta   90.00
_cell.angle_gamma   90.00
#
_symmetry.space_group_name_H-M   'P 1'
#
loop_
_entity.id
_entity.type
_entity.pdbx_description
1 polymer ?
#
loop_
_entity_poly.entity_id
_entity_poly.type
_entity_poly.pdbx_seq_one_letter_code
_entity_poly.pdbx_strand_id
1 'polypeptide(L)'
;MARQHPEWRTEVTWGGVVAAEPDTILRQRRSRSRSGDSDKITTTRTGAQAMKTERLETYRVSERVLLSRGDVFRARGGPLWKCDNGTKVPLAAKGPFVFQAYCRRGQCEWVEAIDKAGAHTVLHIAGRRRRASPQIVTRPYVIVGKKRPPKKVDAKKAKA
;
A
#
# COMPACT_ATOMS: atom_id res chain seq x y z
N MET A 1 45.17 15.78 -2.49
CA MET A 1 44.63 16.25 -3.79
C MET A 1 43.11 16.30 -3.68
N ALA A 2 42.57 17.49 -3.43
CA ALA A 2 41.15 17.73 -3.16
C ALA A 2 40.35 17.76 -4.47
N ARG A 3 39.32 16.91 -4.58
CA ARG A 3 38.40 16.91 -5.73
C ARG A 3 37.24 17.84 -5.42
N GLN A 4 37.17 18.94 -6.17
CA GLN A 4 36.08 19.92 -6.15
C GLN A 4 34.82 19.27 -6.72
N HIS A 5 33.70 19.38 -5.98
CA HIS A 5 32.37 19.01 -6.45
C HIS A 5 31.73 20.24 -7.13
N PRO A 6 31.20 20.12 -8.36
CA PRO A 6 30.44 21.20 -8.96
C PRO A 6 29.01 21.24 -8.39
N GLU A 7 28.63 22.42 -7.89
CA GLU A 7 27.28 22.81 -7.51
C GLU A 7 26.38 22.87 -8.76
N TRP A 8 25.25 22.18 -8.74
CA TRP A 8 24.17 22.42 -9.71
C TRP A 8 23.03 23.13 -8.99
N ARG A 9 23.04 24.47 -9.07
CA ARG A 9 21.88 25.32 -8.84
C ARG A 9 21.02 25.29 -10.10
N THR A 10 19.83 24.70 -10.01
CA THR A 10 18.74 24.97 -10.96
C THR A 10 17.74 25.90 -10.29
N GLU A 11 17.79 27.17 -10.66
CA GLU A 11 16.71 28.13 -10.44
C GLU A 11 15.52 27.70 -11.30
N VAL A 12 14.39 27.37 -10.65
CA VAL A 12 13.12 27.16 -11.34
C VAL A 12 12.29 28.43 -11.15
N THR A 13 12.27 29.28 -12.18
CA THR A 13 11.39 30.44 -12.30
C THR A 13 9.97 29.98 -12.58
N TRP A 14 9.04 30.27 -11.67
CA TRP A 14 7.60 30.13 -11.88
C TRP A 14 7.06 31.41 -12.56
N GLY A 15 7.02 31.45 -13.89
CA GLY A 15 6.00 32.25 -14.59
C GLY A 15 4.67 31.50 -14.48
N GLY A 16 3.51 32.09 -14.24
CA GLY A 16 3.07 33.46 -14.45
C GLY A 16 1.77 33.37 -15.26
N VAL A 17 0.64 33.78 -14.64
CA VAL A 17 -0.66 34.14 -15.25
C VAL A 17 -1.43 32.93 -15.86
N VAL A 18 -2.75 32.73 -15.71
CA VAL A 18 -3.88 33.64 -15.79
C VAL A 18 -5.06 33.10 -14.96
N ALA A 19 -5.68 33.98 -14.18
CA ALA A 19 -6.97 33.77 -13.55
C ALA A 19 -8.09 33.82 -14.62
N ALA A 20 -8.99 32.84 -14.57
CA ALA A 20 -10.29 32.93 -15.25
C ALA A 20 -11.36 32.35 -14.31
N GLU A 21 -12.09 33.24 -13.65
CA GLU A 21 -13.43 33.01 -13.12
C GLU A 21 -14.40 33.95 -13.88
N PRO A 22 -15.72 33.86 -13.69
CA PRO A 22 -16.58 32.68 -13.74
C PRO A 22 -17.79 32.96 -14.67
N ASP A 23 -18.14 32.05 -15.58
CA ASP A 23 -19.34 32.26 -16.39
C ASP A 23 -20.59 31.60 -15.81
N THR A 24 -21.60 32.45 -15.68
CA THR A 24 -22.84 32.28 -14.95
C THR A 24 -23.88 31.72 -15.90
N ILE A 25 -24.38 30.49 -15.72
CA ILE A 25 -25.66 30.11 -16.33
C ILE A 25 -26.56 29.39 -15.31
N LEU A 26 -27.37 30.26 -14.70
CA LEU A 26 -28.72 30.05 -14.22
C LEU A 26 -29.56 29.18 -15.20
N ARG A 27 -30.06 28.02 -14.75
CA ARG A 27 -31.29 27.42 -15.33
C ARG A 27 -32.08 26.57 -14.33
N GLN A 28 -33.14 27.19 -13.85
CA GLN A 28 -34.52 26.69 -13.76
C GLN A 28 -34.79 25.33 -13.10
N ARG A 29 -35.34 25.45 -11.88
CA ARG A 29 -36.60 24.84 -11.41
C ARG A 29 -37.26 23.80 -12.34
N ARG A 30 -37.30 22.55 -11.90
CA ARG A 30 -38.50 21.71 -12.00
C ARG A 30 -38.73 20.98 -10.69
N SER A 31 -39.71 21.48 -9.94
CA SER A 31 -40.45 20.80 -8.90
C SER A 31 -41.20 19.60 -9.49
N ARG A 32 -40.86 18.40 -9.04
CA ARG A 32 -41.77 17.24 -9.06
C ARG A 32 -41.70 16.54 -7.72
N SER A 33 -42.74 16.82 -6.93
CA SER A 33 -43.18 16.02 -5.80
C SER A 33 -43.43 14.58 -6.25
N ARG A 34 -42.66 13.65 -5.71
CA ARG A 34 -43.03 12.25 -5.59
C ARG A 34 -42.91 11.88 -4.11
N SER A 35 -44.03 12.06 -3.42
CA SER A 35 -44.33 11.39 -2.16
C SER A 35 -44.53 9.90 -2.45
N GLY A 36 -43.58 9.08 -2.00
CA GLY A 36 -43.65 7.63 -2.11
C GLY A 36 -42.50 7.00 -1.35
N ASP A 37 -42.86 6.28 -0.29
CA ASP A 37 -42.03 5.35 0.50
C ASP A 37 -40.82 5.92 1.24
N SER A 38 -41.04 6.21 2.53
CA SER A 38 -39.98 6.44 3.52
C SER A 38 -39.96 5.39 4.63
N ASP A 39 -40.29 4.13 4.32
CA ASP A 39 -39.90 3.01 5.18
C ASP A 39 -38.47 2.58 4.82
N LYS A 40 -37.49 3.33 5.32
CA LYS A 40 -36.09 2.89 5.30
C LYS A 40 -35.49 3.05 6.69
N ILE A 41 -35.75 2.01 7.49
CA ILE A 41 -34.79 1.33 8.37
C ILE A 41 -33.55 2.21 8.62
N THR A 42 -33.64 3.02 9.67
CA THR A 42 -32.49 3.64 10.30
C THR A 42 -31.59 2.51 10.79
N THR A 43 -30.68 2.06 9.92
CA THR A 43 -29.61 1.13 10.28
C THR A 43 -28.85 1.79 11.42
N THR A 44 -29.01 1.17 12.58
CA THR A 44 -28.35 1.49 13.82
C THR A 44 -26.89 1.79 13.55
N ARG A 45 -26.51 3.00 13.95
CA ARG A 45 -25.14 3.50 14.01
C ARG A 45 -24.36 2.55 14.92
N THR A 46 -23.82 1.48 14.33
CA THR A 46 -22.96 0.49 14.98
C THR A 46 -21.86 1.28 15.66
N GLY A 47 -21.86 1.22 17.00
CA GLY A 47 -20.90 1.94 17.82
C GLY A 47 -19.50 1.74 17.26
N ALA A 48 -18.76 2.85 17.13
CA ALA A 48 -17.38 2.85 16.71
C ALA A 48 -16.52 2.17 17.79
N GLN A 49 -16.65 0.86 17.91
CA GLN A 49 -15.67 0.05 18.63
C GLN A 49 -14.34 0.28 17.93
N ALA A 50 -13.38 0.83 18.66
CA ALA A 50 -12.03 1.02 18.17
C ALA A 50 -11.51 -0.35 17.74
N MET A 51 -11.48 -0.60 16.42
CA MET A 51 -11.07 -1.90 15.90
C MET A 51 -9.62 -2.15 16.34
N LYS A 52 -9.43 -3.14 17.21
CA LYS A 52 -8.13 -3.59 17.69
C LYS A 52 -7.34 -4.15 16.51
N THR A 53 -6.04 -3.85 16.47
CA THR A 53 -5.14 -4.48 15.50
C THR A 53 -4.65 -5.78 16.10
N GLU A 54 -4.85 -6.87 15.39
CA GLU A 54 -4.28 -8.17 15.73
C GLU A 54 -2.97 -8.37 14.99
N ARG A 55 -1.95 -8.81 15.72
CA ARG A 55 -0.60 -9.06 15.20
C ARG A 55 -0.24 -10.52 15.49
N LEU A 56 0.09 -11.26 14.45
CA LEU A 56 0.38 -12.70 14.48
C LEU A 56 1.79 -12.94 13.94
N GLU A 57 2.49 -13.92 14.51
CA GLU A 57 3.86 -14.27 14.14
C GLU A 57 3.95 -15.17 12.91
N THR A 58 2.81 -15.65 12.41
CA THR A 58 2.73 -16.52 11.25
C THR A 58 1.64 -16.10 10.28
N TYR A 59 1.81 -16.44 9.00
CA TYR A 59 0.84 -16.19 7.94
C TYR A 59 0.81 -17.31 6.93
N ARG A 60 -0.37 -17.88 6.69
CA ARG A 60 -0.57 -18.94 5.71
C ARG A 60 -0.93 -18.31 4.35
N VAL A 61 0.03 -18.33 3.42
CA VAL A 61 -0.14 -17.82 2.05
C VAL A 61 -0.98 -18.77 1.20
N SER A 62 -0.77 -20.07 1.40
CA SER A 62 -1.53 -21.17 0.76
C SER A 62 -1.50 -22.38 1.69
N GLU A 63 -2.25 -23.44 1.36
CA GLU A 63 -2.27 -24.68 2.13
C GLU A 63 -0.86 -25.21 2.48
N ARG A 64 0.11 -25.06 1.56
CA ARG A 64 1.49 -25.57 1.71
C ARG A 64 2.51 -24.52 2.16
N VAL A 65 2.15 -23.24 2.19
CA VAL A 65 3.10 -22.15 2.42
C VAL A 65 2.69 -21.38 3.67
N LEU A 66 3.40 -21.65 4.75
CA LEU A 66 3.38 -20.87 5.99
C LEU A 66 4.64 -19.99 6.06
N LEU A 67 4.43 -18.70 6.24
CA LEU A 67 5.46 -17.75 6.64
C LEU A 67 5.48 -17.65 8.16
N SER A 68 6.69 -17.65 8.70
CA SER A 68 7.03 -17.41 10.10
C SER A 68 8.08 -16.30 10.16
N ARG A 69 8.21 -15.67 11.33
CA ARG A 69 9.21 -14.62 11.54
C ARG A 69 10.62 -15.06 11.09
N GLY A 70 11.27 -14.21 10.29
CA GLY A 70 12.60 -14.46 9.72
C GLY A 70 12.58 -15.15 8.35
N ASP A 71 11.43 -15.65 7.88
CA ASP A 71 11.35 -16.26 6.55
C ASP A 71 11.58 -15.23 5.45
N VAL A 72 12.34 -15.64 4.42
CA VAL A 72 12.54 -14.82 3.23
C VAL A 72 11.46 -15.12 2.21
N PHE A 73 10.78 -14.10 1.69
CA PHE A 73 9.74 -14.26 0.67
C PHE A 73 9.85 -13.22 -0.43
N ARG A 74 9.17 -13.49 -1.55
CA ARG A 74 9.00 -12.53 -2.65
C ARG A 74 7.56 -12.07 -2.72
N ALA A 75 7.36 -10.77 -2.88
CA ALA A 75 6.07 -10.18 -3.20
C ALA A 75 6.10 -9.49 -4.56
N ARG A 76 4.96 -9.50 -5.25
CA ARG A 76 4.68 -8.79 -6.50
C ARG A 76 3.43 -7.93 -6.34
N GLY A 77 3.11 -7.13 -7.34
CA GLY A 77 1.93 -6.26 -7.31
C GLY A 77 2.21 -4.99 -6.52
N GLY A 78 1.29 -4.65 -5.61
CA GLY A 78 1.37 -3.43 -4.83
C GLY A 78 0.89 -2.18 -5.57
N PRO A 79 0.85 -1.03 -4.88
CA PRO A 79 0.30 0.21 -5.42
C PRO A 79 1.10 0.74 -6.62
N LEU A 80 0.37 1.35 -7.55
CA LEU A 80 0.92 2.03 -8.73
C LEU A 80 0.50 3.50 -8.72
N TRP A 81 1.34 4.37 -9.25
CA TRP A 81 0.97 5.71 -9.64
C TRP A 81 0.55 5.72 -11.11
N LYS A 82 -0.59 6.32 -11.43
CA LYS A 82 -1.05 6.58 -12.80
C LYS A 82 -0.74 8.03 -13.13
N CYS A 83 0.20 8.25 -14.03
CA CYS A 83 0.51 9.57 -14.58
C CYS A 83 -0.61 10.04 -15.52
N ASP A 84 -0.66 11.34 -15.78
CA ASP A 84 -1.72 11.95 -16.59
C ASP A 84 -1.67 11.48 -18.05
N ASN A 85 -0.47 11.17 -18.56
CA ASN A 85 -0.25 10.54 -19.87
C ASN A 85 -0.62 9.04 -19.93
N GLY A 86 -1.18 8.47 -18.85
CA GLY A 86 -1.57 7.07 -18.76
C GLY A 86 -0.45 6.10 -18.35
N THR A 87 0.79 6.57 -18.22
CA THR A 87 1.93 5.76 -17.76
C THR A 87 1.71 5.27 -16.33
N LYS A 88 2.13 4.04 -16.04
CA LYS A 88 2.00 3.42 -14.70
C LYS A 88 3.38 3.25 -14.07
N VAL A 89 3.61 3.94 -12.96
CA VAL A 89 4.87 3.86 -12.19
C VAL A 89 4.65 3.02 -10.94
N PRO A 90 5.37 1.91 -10.74
CA PRO A 90 5.29 1.15 -9.50
C PRO A 90 5.79 1.97 -8.32
N LEU A 91 4.96 2.12 -7.29
CA LEU A 91 5.36 2.68 -5.99
C LEU A 91 5.80 1.58 -5.01
N ALA A 92 5.55 0.33 -5.39
CA ALA A 92 5.73 -0.84 -4.57
C ALA A 92 7.17 -1.35 -4.62
N ALA A 93 7.76 -1.59 -3.45
CA ALA A 93 9.01 -2.33 -3.34
C ALA A 93 8.80 -3.77 -3.85
N LYS A 94 9.78 -4.30 -4.57
CA LYS A 94 9.78 -5.68 -5.05
C LYS A 94 10.85 -6.46 -4.29
N GLY A 95 10.47 -7.63 -3.77
CA GLY A 95 11.31 -8.40 -2.84
C GLY A 95 12.63 -8.90 -3.44
N PRO A 96 13.51 -9.51 -2.62
CA PRO A 96 13.17 -10.28 -1.42
C PRO A 96 12.89 -9.45 -0.16
N PHE A 97 12.04 -10.00 0.70
CA PHE A 97 11.68 -9.44 2.02
C PHE A 97 11.88 -10.50 3.10
N VAL A 98 12.15 -10.06 4.33
CA VAL A 98 12.18 -10.89 5.55
C VAL A 98 10.89 -10.66 6.32
N PHE A 99 10.09 -11.70 6.50
CA PHE A 99 8.80 -11.64 7.21
C PHE A 99 9.01 -11.32 8.69
N GLN A 100 8.26 -10.34 9.22
CA GLN A 100 8.26 -10.00 10.64
C GLN A 100 6.96 -10.39 11.31
N ALA A 101 5.83 -9.94 10.77
CA ALA A 101 4.51 -10.22 11.33
C ALA A 101 3.42 -10.10 10.26
N TYR A 102 2.29 -10.77 10.52
CA TYR A 102 1.04 -10.53 9.83
C TYR A 102 0.10 -9.76 10.74
N CYS A 103 -0.55 -8.76 10.18
CA CYS A 103 -1.40 -7.84 10.90
C CYS A 103 -2.76 -7.75 10.21
N ARG A 104 -3.83 -7.74 11.01
CA ARG A 104 -5.19 -7.52 10.53
C ARG A 104 -5.94 -6.55 11.41
N ARG A 105 -6.75 -5.71 10.78
CA ARG A 105 -7.64 -4.74 11.45
C ARG A 105 -8.93 -4.59 10.65
N GLY A 106 -10.01 -5.16 11.17
CA GLY A 106 -11.28 -5.24 10.44
C GLY A 106 -11.10 -5.99 9.13
N GLN A 107 -11.41 -5.33 8.01
CA GLN A 107 -11.29 -5.89 6.67
C GLN A 107 -9.92 -5.60 6.01
N CYS A 108 -8.95 -5.03 6.73
CA CYS A 108 -7.64 -4.65 6.19
C CYS A 108 -6.55 -5.59 6.72
N GLU A 109 -5.74 -6.13 5.81
CA GLU A 109 -4.67 -7.08 6.12
C GLU A 109 -3.34 -6.66 5.50
N TRP A 110 -2.26 -6.75 6.27
CA TRP A 110 -0.91 -6.43 5.81
C TRP A 110 0.15 -7.33 6.46
N VAL A 111 1.30 -7.38 5.81
CA VAL A 111 2.52 -8.00 6.32
C VAL A 111 3.53 -6.91 6.65
N GLU A 112 4.10 -7.00 7.84
CA GLU A 112 5.31 -6.26 8.22
C GLU A 112 6.53 -7.07 7.81
N ALA A 113 7.47 -6.42 7.14
CA ALA A 113 8.67 -7.06 6.63
C ALA A 113 9.88 -6.12 6.64
N ILE A 114 11.07 -6.71 6.52
CA ILE A 114 12.31 -5.98 6.28
C ILE A 114 12.70 -6.18 4.82
N ASP A 115 13.01 -5.11 4.10
CA ASP A 115 13.46 -5.20 2.71
C ASP A 115 14.96 -5.55 2.61
N LYS A 116 15.47 -5.63 1.37
CA LYS A 116 16.90 -5.91 1.12
C LYS A 116 17.83 -4.84 1.72
N ALA A 117 17.37 -3.60 1.85
CA ALA A 117 18.15 -2.50 2.41
C ALA A 117 18.10 -2.46 3.95
N GLY A 118 17.34 -3.36 4.59
CA GLY A 118 17.13 -3.35 6.04
C GLY A 118 16.00 -2.43 6.50
N ALA A 119 15.25 -1.82 5.58
CA ALA A 119 14.17 -0.90 5.90
C ALA A 119 12.88 -1.66 6.26
N HIS A 120 12.20 -1.16 7.29
CA HIS A 120 10.89 -1.66 7.68
C HIS A 120 9.82 -1.27 6.65
N THR A 121 9.13 -2.27 6.10
CA THR A 121 8.19 -2.13 5.01
C THR A 121 6.84 -2.76 5.38
N VAL A 122 5.75 -2.10 4.99
CA VAL A 122 4.38 -2.59 5.17
C VAL A 122 3.78 -2.99 3.82
N LEU A 123 3.47 -4.27 3.67
CA LEU A 123 2.90 -4.85 2.45
C LEU A 123 1.43 -5.16 2.67
N HIS A 124 0.55 -4.32 2.13
CA HIS A 124 -0.89 -4.58 2.19
C HIS A 124 -1.29 -5.73 1.25
N ILE A 125 -1.87 -6.81 1.77
CA ILE A 125 -2.13 -8.05 1.03
C ILE A 125 -3.60 -8.29 0.72
N ALA A 126 -4.52 -7.79 1.55
CA ALA A 126 -5.96 -7.94 1.32
C ALA A 126 -6.73 -6.82 2.00
N GLY A 127 -7.95 -6.57 1.51
CA GLY A 127 -8.83 -5.58 2.12
C GLY A 127 -8.98 -4.26 1.40
N ARG A 128 -9.92 -3.45 1.89
CA ARG A 128 -10.22 -2.14 1.32
C ARG A 128 -9.26 -1.08 1.87
N ARG A 129 -8.53 -0.41 0.97
CA ARG A 129 -7.75 0.78 1.30
C ARG A 129 -8.53 2.03 0.97
N ARG A 130 -8.39 3.05 1.82
CA ARG A 130 -8.70 4.41 1.40
C ARG A 130 -7.62 4.85 0.42
N ARG A 131 -8.08 5.41 -0.69
CA ARG A 131 -7.23 5.98 -1.73
C ARG A 131 -6.78 7.37 -1.28
N ALA A 132 -5.48 7.61 -1.21
CA ALA A 132 -4.94 8.92 -0.80
C ALA A 132 -4.99 9.96 -1.94
N SER A 133 -4.87 9.52 -3.20
CA SER A 133 -4.95 10.39 -4.39
C SER A 133 -5.64 9.66 -5.56
N PRO A 134 -6.40 10.37 -6.41
CA PRO A 134 -6.97 9.85 -7.66
C PRO A 134 -5.96 9.34 -8.69
N GLN A 135 -4.67 9.54 -8.50
CA GLN A 135 -3.60 8.98 -9.34
C GLN A 135 -3.08 7.65 -8.79
N ILE A 136 -3.27 7.35 -7.49
CA ILE A 136 -2.79 6.12 -6.87
C ILE A 136 -3.76 4.97 -7.17
N VAL A 137 -3.31 3.93 -7.86
CA VAL A 137 -4.07 2.69 -8.01
C VAL A 137 -3.72 1.76 -6.85
N THR A 138 -4.65 1.61 -5.90
CA THR A 138 -4.47 0.77 -4.72
C THR A 138 -4.64 -0.70 -5.08
N ARG A 139 -3.52 -1.39 -5.35
CA ARG A 139 -3.51 -2.85 -5.56
C ARG A 139 -2.83 -3.56 -4.39
N PRO A 140 -3.34 -4.71 -3.95
CA PRO A 140 -2.68 -5.51 -2.94
C PRO A 140 -1.36 -6.11 -3.48
N TYR A 141 -0.48 -6.45 -2.55
CA TYR A 141 0.66 -7.31 -2.81
C TYR A 141 0.22 -8.77 -2.90
N VAL A 142 0.89 -9.52 -3.77
CA VAL A 142 0.74 -10.96 -3.91
C VAL A 142 2.05 -11.61 -3.49
N ILE A 143 2.01 -12.48 -2.50
CA ILE A 143 3.17 -13.26 -2.07
C ILE A 143 3.33 -14.45 -3.01
N VAL A 144 4.44 -14.49 -3.74
CA VAL A 144 4.65 -15.44 -4.85
C VAL A 144 5.61 -16.58 -4.53
N GLY A 145 6.19 -16.60 -3.33
CA GLY A 145 7.03 -17.71 -2.91
C GLY A 145 7.83 -17.40 -1.66
N LYS A 146 8.14 -18.47 -0.93
CA LYS A 146 9.05 -18.49 0.21
C LYS A 146 10.40 -19.02 -0.27
N LYS A 147 11.45 -18.23 -0.12
CA LYS A 147 12.83 -18.70 -0.32
C LYS A 147 13.22 -19.44 0.96
N ARG A 148 13.57 -20.72 0.85
CA ARG A 148 14.10 -21.45 2.02
C ARG A 148 15.35 -20.70 2.52
N PRO A 149 15.47 -20.43 3.83
CA PRO A 149 16.72 -19.94 4.36
C PRO A 149 17.83 -20.92 3.99
N PRO A 150 19.08 -20.45 3.75
CA PRO A 150 20.20 -21.35 3.54
C PRO A 150 20.24 -22.32 4.71
N LYS A 151 20.31 -23.62 4.42
CA LYS A 151 20.44 -24.66 5.45
C LYS A 151 21.64 -24.25 6.30
N LYS A 152 21.44 -24.02 7.60
CA LYS A 152 22.58 -23.81 8.51
C LYS A 152 23.45 -25.06 8.33
N VAL A 153 24.57 -24.90 7.64
CA VAL A 153 25.54 -25.98 7.54
C VAL A 153 26.09 -26.06 8.93
N ASP A 154 25.78 -27.14 9.65
CA ASP A 154 26.26 -27.33 11.01
C ASP A 154 27.77 -27.11 10.99
N ALA A 155 28.24 -26.10 11.73
CA ALA A 155 29.66 -25.74 11.83
C ALA A 155 30.53 -26.85 12.45
N LYS A 156 29.96 -28.05 12.65
CA LYS A 156 30.56 -29.22 13.28
C LYS A 156 31.53 -29.98 12.37
N LYS A 157 31.72 -29.59 11.10
CA LYS A 157 32.59 -30.29 10.14
C LYS A 157 33.92 -29.58 9.79
N ALA A 158 34.26 -28.48 10.44
CA ALA A 158 35.52 -27.74 10.20
C ALA A 158 36.65 -28.07 11.20
N LYS A 159 36.50 -29.14 12.00
CA LYS A 159 37.57 -29.68 12.86
C LYS A 159 37.68 -31.19 12.60
N ALA A 160 38.25 -31.55 11.47
CA ALA A 160 38.80 -32.88 11.19
C ALA A 160 40.03 -32.68 10.30
#